data_AF-A0AA42XP64-F1
#
_entry.id   AF-A0AA42XP64-F1
#
_cell.length_a   1.000
_cell.length_b   1.000
_cell.length_c   1.000
_cell.angle_alpha   90.00
_cell.angle_beta   90.00
_cell.angle_gamma   90.00
#
_symmetry.space_group_name_H-M   'P 1'
#
loop_
_entity.id
_entity.type
_entity.pdbx_description
1 polymer ?
#
loop_
_entity_poly.entity_id
_entity_poly.type
_entity_poly.pdbx_seq_one_letter_code
_entity_poly.pdbx_strand_id
1 'polypeptide(L)'
;MPPYAGPPVASRSGDAASPLRLLAYLALAITLIVLDDQAGWLAQLRGQANSLVQPVWALAGLPGKLGNQVKDSAASHGQLVNENRELRNQLLLANARLTRLQTAALDNAQLRELLNVAERSGLDVQLAPILDIDLDPVKQRLVLDAGSREGVHVGQAVIDAGGLMGQVISVTGGTSTVLLLTDPDHAVPVTVARNGVRLIVYGRGDKLELRDIPLSAGVEVGDEIVTSGLGGRFPAGFPVGTITGLRPDDTHAFLVGELKPAAQLDRGRDVLLLRPGAAIRIPPNLRLQLEETAPGGPATGAAVPAPTAPPATSPAAGPASVAATPAPATATPAAPSPAKAASTVPQATEPPPPAAEAQR
;
A
#
# COMPACT_ATOMS: atom_id res chain seq x y z
N MET A 1 35.72 -10.67 -132.84
CA MET A 1 34.60 -10.29 -133.73
C MET A 1 34.05 -11.55 -134.39
N PRO A 2 32.76 -11.62 -134.81
CA PRO A 2 31.46 -11.54 -134.11
C PRO A 2 30.69 -12.89 -134.36
N PRO A 3 29.33 -13.09 -134.43
CA PRO A 3 28.16 -12.20 -134.25
C PRO A 3 26.95 -12.78 -133.45
N TYR A 4 25.93 -11.92 -133.37
CA TYR A 4 24.58 -11.99 -132.79
C TYR A 4 23.58 -12.75 -133.69
N ALA A 5 22.52 -13.35 -133.13
CA ALA A 5 21.27 -13.65 -133.84
C ALA A 5 20.07 -13.68 -132.87
N GLY A 6 19.03 -12.90 -133.19
CA GLY A 6 17.74 -12.80 -132.50
C GLY A 6 16.70 -13.85 -132.93
N PRO A 7 15.39 -13.65 -132.61
CA PRO A 7 14.47 -14.68 -132.08
C PRO A 7 13.51 -15.30 -133.12
N PRO A 8 12.59 -16.19 -132.67
CA PRO A 8 11.20 -16.02 -133.09
C PRO A 8 10.18 -16.07 -131.94
N VAL A 9 9.15 -15.24 -132.09
CA VAL A 9 7.92 -15.24 -131.29
C VAL A 9 6.97 -16.32 -131.83
N ALA A 10 6.27 -17.03 -130.95
CA ALA A 10 5.18 -17.92 -131.33
C ALA A 10 3.87 -17.42 -130.70
N SER A 11 2.97 -16.98 -131.57
CA SER A 11 1.58 -16.62 -131.29
C SER A 11 0.78 -17.84 -130.83
N ARG A 12 0.00 -17.70 -129.74
CA ARG A 12 -0.96 -18.70 -129.29
C ARG A 12 -2.35 -18.32 -129.81
N SER A 13 -2.79 -18.96 -130.90
CA SER A 13 -4.18 -18.95 -131.35
C SER A 13 -5.02 -19.89 -130.48
N GLY A 14 -6.27 -19.48 -130.22
CA GLY A 14 -7.09 -19.95 -129.09
C GLY A 14 -7.81 -21.28 -129.27
N ASP A 15 -8.39 -21.72 -128.16
CA ASP A 15 -9.37 -22.80 -128.12
C ASP A 15 -10.60 -22.33 -127.31
N ALA A 16 -11.74 -22.28 -127.99
CA ALA A 16 -12.97 -21.60 -127.58
C ALA A 16 -13.86 -22.50 -126.71
N ALA A 17 -13.28 -23.17 -125.70
CA ALA A 17 -14.00 -24.06 -124.77
C ALA A 17 -14.05 -23.53 -123.31
N SER A 18 -13.50 -22.34 -123.04
CA SER A 18 -13.44 -21.72 -121.70
C SER A 18 -14.68 -20.95 -121.21
N PRO A 19 -15.59 -20.37 -122.05
CA PRO A 19 -16.65 -19.51 -121.51
C PRO A 19 -17.75 -20.30 -120.78
N LEU A 20 -18.00 -21.55 -121.18
CA LEU A 20 -19.05 -22.40 -120.59
C LEU A 20 -18.68 -22.87 -119.17
N ARG A 21 -17.39 -23.17 -118.93
CA ARG A 21 -16.88 -23.50 -117.58
C ARG A 21 -16.88 -22.27 -116.68
N LEU A 22 -16.52 -21.10 -117.22
CA LEU A 22 -16.61 -19.84 -116.49
C LEU A 22 -18.04 -19.49 -116.10
N LEU A 23 -19.02 -19.69 -116.98
CA LEU A 23 -20.43 -19.49 -116.65
C LEU A 23 -20.93 -20.50 -115.59
N ALA A 24 -20.50 -21.76 -115.66
CA ALA A 24 -20.84 -22.76 -114.64
C ALA A 24 -20.25 -22.39 -113.27
N TYR A 25 -18.99 -21.95 -113.22
CA TYR A 25 -18.37 -21.48 -111.97
C TYR A 25 -19.01 -20.19 -111.45
N LEU A 26 -19.43 -19.29 -112.33
CA LEU A 26 -20.11 -18.06 -111.95
C LEU A 26 -21.51 -18.36 -111.38
N ALA A 27 -22.26 -19.26 -112.01
CA ALA A 27 -23.54 -19.71 -111.48
C ALA A 27 -23.39 -20.42 -110.13
N LEU A 28 -22.35 -21.24 -109.96
CA LEU A 28 -22.01 -21.92 -108.70
C LEU A 28 -21.60 -20.93 -107.60
N ALA A 29 -20.83 -19.89 -107.94
CA ALA A 29 -20.46 -18.83 -107.01
C ALA A 29 -21.68 -18.00 -106.56
N ILE A 30 -22.58 -17.67 -107.48
CA ILE A 30 -23.82 -16.96 -107.17
C ILE A 30 -24.72 -17.82 -106.29
N THR A 31 -24.86 -19.11 -106.57
CA THR A 31 -25.65 -20.03 -105.72
C THR A 31 -25.05 -20.17 -104.33
N LEU A 32 -23.72 -20.25 -104.19
CA LEU A 32 -23.04 -20.26 -102.89
C LEU A 32 -23.25 -18.96 -102.11
N ILE A 33 -23.17 -17.80 -102.76
CA ILE A 33 -23.43 -16.49 -102.13
C ILE A 33 -24.87 -16.38 -101.62
N VAL A 34 -25.85 -16.84 -102.41
CA VAL A 34 -27.26 -16.80 -102.00
C VAL A 34 -27.55 -17.80 -100.88
N LEU A 35 -26.84 -18.94 -100.84
CA LEU A 35 -26.95 -19.92 -99.77
C LEU A 35 -26.32 -19.43 -98.46
N ASP A 36 -25.22 -18.68 -98.54
CA ASP A 36 -24.55 -18.06 -97.39
C ASP A 36 -25.41 -16.93 -96.78
N ASP A 37 -26.09 -16.14 -97.61
CA ASP A 37 -27.00 -15.07 -97.16
C ASP A 37 -28.27 -15.61 -96.47
N GLN A 38 -28.78 -16.77 -96.89
CA GLN A 38 -29.94 -17.41 -96.23
C GLN A 38 -29.57 -18.28 -95.02
N ALA A 39 -28.31 -18.72 -94.91
CA ALA A 39 -27.84 -19.54 -93.80
C ALA A 39 -27.22 -18.66 -92.71
N GLY A 40 -28.07 -18.01 -91.89
CA GLY A 40 -27.68 -17.28 -90.67
C GLY A 40 -26.95 -18.09 -89.58
N TRP A 41 -26.38 -19.25 -89.92
CA TRP A 41 -25.69 -20.17 -89.02
C TRP A 41 -24.36 -19.60 -88.51
N LEU A 42 -23.66 -18.78 -89.31
CA LEU A 42 -22.42 -18.10 -88.87
C LEU A 42 -22.67 -17.02 -87.80
N ALA A 43 -23.86 -16.41 -87.77
CA ALA A 43 -24.23 -15.45 -86.71
C ALA A 43 -24.53 -16.17 -85.39
N GLN A 44 -25.22 -17.31 -85.42
CA GLN A 44 -25.48 -18.15 -84.25
C GLN A 44 -24.20 -18.74 -83.64
N LEU A 45 -23.22 -19.14 -84.46
CA LEU A 45 -21.95 -19.71 -83.98
C LEU A 45 -21.05 -18.65 -83.31
N ARG A 46 -21.04 -17.40 -83.81
CA ARG A 46 -20.36 -16.27 -83.15
C ARG A 46 -21.01 -15.89 -81.83
N GLY A 47 -22.34 -15.97 -81.71
CA GLY A 47 -23.05 -15.73 -80.45
C GLY A 47 -22.72 -16.75 -79.36
N GLN A 48 -22.64 -18.04 -79.72
CA GLN A 48 -22.25 -19.13 -78.80
C GLN A 48 -20.76 -19.06 -78.40
N ALA A 49 -19.88 -18.67 -79.32
CA ALA A 49 -18.46 -18.49 -79.02
C ALA A 49 -18.22 -17.32 -78.03
N ASN A 50 -18.99 -16.24 -78.12
CA ASN A 50 -18.81 -15.07 -77.26
C ASN A 50 -19.27 -15.33 -75.80
N SER A 51 -20.24 -16.24 -75.58
CA SER A 51 -20.64 -16.68 -74.22
C SER A 51 -19.60 -17.60 -73.55
N LEU A 52 -18.78 -18.30 -74.32
CA LEU A 52 -17.73 -19.20 -73.79
C LEU A 52 -16.42 -18.47 -73.46
N VAL A 53 -16.15 -17.34 -74.12
CA VAL A 53 -14.90 -16.56 -73.92
C VAL A 53 -15.01 -15.60 -72.72
N GLN A 54 -16.21 -15.13 -72.39
CA GLN A 54 -16.46 -14.21 -71.28
C GLN A 54 -16.00 -14.72 -69.89
N PRO A 55 -16.24 -15.98 -69.48
CA PRO A 55 -15.75 -16.49 -68.19
C PRO A 55 -14.22 -16.67 -68.14
N VAL A 56 -13.57 -16.90 -69.28
CA VAL A 56 -12.11 -17.09 -69.35
C VAL A 56 -11.36 -15.78 -69.04
N TRP A 57 -11.86 -14.64 -69.54
CA TRP A 57 -11.30 -13.32 -69.21
C TRP A 57 -11.55 -12.91 -67.75
N ALA A 58 -12.69 -13.33 -67.16
CA ALA A 58 -12.96 -13.11 -65.74
C ALA A 58 -12.02 -13.93 -64.83
N LEU A 59 -11.65 -15.16 -65.23
CA LEU A 59 -10.65 -15.98 -64.53
C LEU A 59 -9.23 -15.39 -64.59
N ALA A 60 -8.85 -14.75 -65.70
CA ALA A 60 -7.53 -14.15 -65.86
C ALA A 60 -7.30 -12.92 -64.95
N GLY A 61 -8.38 -12.22 -64.55
CA GLY A 61 -8.31 -11.04 -63.66
C GLY A 61 -8.42 -11.35 -62.15
N LEU A 62 -8.79 -12.58 -61.77
CA LEU A 62 -8.91 -13.02 -60.37
C LEU A 62 -7.59 -13.01 -59.58
N PRO A 63 -6.45 -13.52 -60.10
CA PRO A 63 -5.21 -13.58 -59.30
C PRO A 63 -4.66 -12.20 -58.91
N GLY A 64 -4.87 -11.16 -59.73
CA GLY A 64 -4.46 -9.78 -59.41
C GLY A 64 -5.25 -9.13 -58.28
N LYS A 65 -6.55 -9.44 -58.15
CA LYS A 65 -7.42 -8.89 -57.08
C LYS A 65 -7.28 -9.62 -55.75
N LEU A 66 -7.09 -10.95 -55.79
CA LEU A 66 -6.75 -11.74 -54.60
C LEU A 66 -5.35 -11.39 -54.06
N GLY A 67 -4.37 -11.11 -54.94
CA GLY A 67 -3.02 -10.72 -54.53
C GLY A 67 -2.96 -9.39 -53.77
N ASN A 68 -3.77 -8.39 -54.16
CA ASN A 68 -3.79 -7.09 -53.48
C ASN A 68 -4.54 -7.16 -52.14
N GLN A 69 -5.68 -7.86 -52.04
CA GLN A 69 -6.40 -8.01 -50.75
C GLN A 69 -5.61 -8.80 -49.70
N VAL A 70 -4.81 -9.79 -50.11
CA VAL A 70 -3.94 -10.55 -49.20
C VAL A 70 -2.76 -9.69 -48.71
N LYS A 71 -2.20 -8.82 -49.57
CA LYS A 71 -1.15 -7.88 -49.18
C LYS A 71 -1.67 -6.80 -48.23
N ASP A 72 -2.83 -6.23 -48.50
CA ASP A 72 -3.45 -5.21 -47.64
C ASP A 72 -3.88 -5.81 -46.29
N SER A 73 -4.41 -7.04 -46.26
CA SER A 73 -4.76 -7.75 -45.03
C SER A 73 -3.53 -8.14 -44.20
N ALA A 74 -2.46 -8.63 -44.84
CA ALA A 74 -1.21 -8.95 -44.15
C ALA A 74 -0.51 -7.71 -43.59
N ALA A 75 -0.50 -6.60 -44.34
CA ALA A 75 0.00 -5.32 -43.87
C ALA A 75 -0.82 -4.79 -42.68
N SER A 76 -2.15 -4.91 -42.73
CA SER A 76 -3.03 -4.50 -41.62
C SER A 76 -2.80 -5.33 -40.35
N HIS A 77 -2.56 -6.64 -40.46
CA HIS A 77 -2.31 -7.48 -39.30
C HIS A 77 -0.96 -7.17 -38.65
N GLY A 78 0.10 -6.96 -39.45
CA GLY A 78 1.40 -6.53 -38.93
C GLY A 78 1.34 -5.16 -38.26
N GLN A 79 0.60 -4.21 -38.84
CA GLN A 79 0.35 -2.89 -38.24
C GLN A 79 -0.42 -3.00 -36.93
N LEU A 80 -1.52 -3.76 -36.88
CA LEU A 80 -2.31 -3.99 -35.67
C LEU A 80 -1.48 -4.66 -34.56
N VAL A 81 -0.63 -5.64 -34.90
CA VAL A 81 0.25 -6.28 -33.91
C VAL A 81 1.29 -5.28 -33.38
N ASN A 82 1.87 -4.46 -34.24
CA ASN A 82 2.83 -3.44 -33.83
C ASN A 82 2.19 -2.34 -32.98
N GLU A 83 1.00 -1.88 -33.36
CA GLU A 83 0.22 -0.90 -32.60
C GLU A 83 -0.21 -1.47 -31.24
N ASN A 84 -0.63 -2.73 -31.19
CA ASN A 84 -0.96 -3.38 -29.93
C ASN A 84 0.27 -3.54 -29.02
N ARG A 85 1.45 -3.86 -29.57
CA ARG A 85 2.72 -3.88 -28.83
C ARG A 85 3.09 -2.50 -28.30
N GLU A 86 2.95 -1.47 -29.13
CA GLU A 86 3.23 -0.08 -28.75
C GLU A 86 2.27 0.41 -27.65
N LEU A 87 0.97 0.18 -27.82
CA LEU A 87 -0.04 0.51 -26.80
C LEU A 87 0.21 -0.25 -25.49
N ARG A 88 0.59 -1.54 -25.55
CA ARG A 88 1.00 -2.30 -24.36
C ARG A 88 2.22 -1.68 -23.68
N ASN A 89 3.23 -1.28 -24.44
CA ASN A 89 4.41 -0.61 -23.89
C ASN A 89 4.05 0.72 -23.24
N GLN A 90 3.19 1.52 -23.88
CA GLN A 90 2.69 2.79 -23.33
C GLN A 90 1.88 2.56 -22.05
N LEU A 91 1.03 1.53 -22.01
CA LEU A 91 0.29 1.16 -20.80
C LEU A 91 1.23 0.72 -19.67
N LEU A 92 2.26 -0.08 -19.96
CA LEU A 92 3.26 -0.48 -18.98
C LEU A 92 4.01 0.74 -18.42
N LEU A 93 4.43 1.66 -19.28
CA LEU A 93 5.10 2.90 -18.88
C LEU A 93 4.17 3.83 -18.07
N ALA A 94 2.92 3.98 -18.50
CA ALA A 94 1.92 4.77 -17.80
C ALA A 94 1.63 4.20 -16.40
N ASN A 95 1.43 2.88 -16.30
CA ASN A 95 1.24 2.20 -15.03
C ASN A 95 2.45 2.37 -14.09
N ALA A 96 3.68 2.20 -14.61
CA ALA A 96 4.88 2.43 -13.82
C ALA A 96 4.99 3.87 -13.30
N ARG A 97 4.57 4.86 -14.10
CA ARG A 97 4.51 6.27 -13.67
C ARG A 97 3.43 6.49 -12.63
N LEU A 98 2.25 5.91 -12.79
CA LEU A 98 1.16 6.00 -11.81
C LEU A 98 1.57 5.42 -10.46
N THR A 99 2.21 4.24 -10.44
CA THR A 99 2.72 3.66 -9.19
C THR A 99 3.74 4.57 -8.52
N ARG A 100 4.68 5.15 -9.26
CA ARG A 100 5.66 6.11 -8.70
C ARG A 100 5.01 7.34 -8.09
N LEU A 101 4.00 7.90 -8.76
CA LEU A 101 3.28 9.08 -8.24
C LEU A 101 2.47 8.72 -6.99
N GLN A 102 1.85 7.54 -6.95
CA GLN A 102 1.15 7.05 -5.76
C GLN A 102 2.10 6.87 -4.58
N THR A 103 3.26 6.23 -4.79
CA THR A 103 4.27 6.07 -3.72
C THR A 103 4.77 7.42 -3.22
N ALA A 104 5.11 8.35 -4.13
CA ALA A 104 5.56 9.68 -3.74
C ALA A 104 4.49 10.48 -2.97
N ALA A 105 3.20 10.31 -3.32
CA ALA A 105 2.10 10.93 -2.59
C ALA A 105 1.96 10.36 -1.18
N LEU A 106 2.11 9.05 -1.00
CA LEU A 106 2.10 8.39 0.32
C LEU A 106 3.28 8.84 1.18
N ASP A 107 4.50 8.86 0.62
CA ASP A 107 5.70 9.33 1.31
C ASP A 107 5.52 10.77 1.80
N ASN A 108 4.96 11.65 0.95
CA ASN A 108 4.74 13.05 1.31
C ASN A 108 3.69 13.21 2.42
N ALA A 109 2.63 12.39 2.39
CA ALA A 109 1.62 12.38 3.45
C ALA A 109 2.22 11.94 4.79
N GLN A 110 3.03 10.88 4.80
CA GLN A 110 3.70 10.37 5.99
C GLN A 110 4.68 11.40 6.58
N LEU A 111 5.55 11.99 5.75
CA LEU A 111 6.50 13.01 6.19
C LEU A 111 5.80 14.23 6.80
N ARG A 112 4.65 14.64 6.25
CA ARG A 112 3.82 15.71 6.84
C ARG A 112 3.25 15.32 8.20
N GLU A 113 2.85 14.06 8.36
CA GLU A 113 2.34 13.56 9.64
C GLU A 113 3.44 13.58 10.71
N LEU A 114 4.63 13.10 10.36
CA LEU A 114 5.81 13.14 11.24
C LEU A 114 6.20 14.58 11.60
N LEU A 115 6.21 15.51 10.63
CA LEU A 115 6.50 16.92 10.88
C LEU A 115 5.47 17.54 11.84
N ASN A 116 4.18 17.24 11.66
CA ASN A 116 3.12 17.72 12.53
C ASN A 116 3.25 17.16 13.96
N VAL A 117 3.70 15.92 14.14
CA VAL A 117 4.04 15.39 15.47
C VAL A 117 5.23 16.14 16.07
N ALA A 118 6.30 16.33 15.30
CA ALA A 118 7.47 17.08 15.74
C ALA A 118 7.11 18.50 16.23
N GLU A 119 6.30 19.23 15.46
CA GLU A 119 5.85 20.59 15.79
C GLU A 119 4.97 20.63 17.04
N ARG A 120 4.02 19.70 17.19
CA ARG A 120 3.12 19.64 18.35
C ARG A 120 3.84 19.26 19.64
N SER A 121 4.82 18.36 19.56
CA SER A 121 5.55 17.89 20.73
C SER A 121 6.55 18.94 21.22
N GLY A 122 7.02 19.86 20.37
CA GLY A 122 8.02 20.86 20.74
C GLY A 122 9.36 20.24 21.19
N LEU A 123 9.64 19.01 20.76
CA LEU A 123 10.84 18.25 21.11
C LEU A 123 11.86 18.33 19.98
N ASP A 124 13.15 18.26 20.33
CA ASP A 124 14.22 18.09 19.34
C ASP A 124 14.17 16.65 18.82
N VAL A 125 13.80 16.50 17.55
CA VAL A 125 13.63 15.20 16.88
C VAL A 125 14.52 15.10 15.66
N GLN A 126 14.93 13.88 15.36
CA GLN A 126 15.73 13.56 14.20
C GLN A 126 15.01 12.51 13.36
N LEU A 127 14.78 12.83 12.09
CA LEU A 127 14.24 11.86 11.13
C LEU A 127 15.30 10.81 10.81
N ALA A 128 14.91 9.54 10.82
CA ALA A 128 15.75 8.41 10.45
C ALA A 128 14.97 7.42 9.58
N PRO A 129 15.48 7.03 8.40
CA PRO A 129 14.87 5.99 7.58
C PRO A 129 14.99 4.60 8.21
N ILE A 130 14.01 3.75 7.94
CA ILE A 130 14.02 2.33 8.28
C ILE A 130 14.71 1.55 7.17
N LEU A 131 15.70 0.73 7.54
CA LEU A 131 16.42 -0.18 6.65
C LEU A 131 15.77 -1.57 6.61
N ASP A 132 15.38 -2.08 7.78
CA ASP A 132 14.90 -3.45 7.94
C ASP A 132 13.97 -3.57 9.15
N ILE A 133 12.98 -4.47 9.04
CA ILE A 133 11.99 -4.75 10.09
C ILE A 133 11.93 -6.26 10.31
N ASP A 134 12.27 -6.68 11.53
CA ASP A 134 12.16 -8.05 12.01
C ASP A 134 10.97 -8.14 12.96
N LEU A 135 9.92 -8.85 12.55
CA LEU A 135 8.66 -9.02 13.30
C LEU A 135 8.49 -10.46 13.82
N ASP A 136 9.58 -11.18 14.07
CA ASP A 136 9.51 -12.51 14.65
C ASP A 136 8.71 -12.52 15.98
N PRO A 137 7.83 -13.50 16.24
CA PRO A 137 6.99 -13.53 17.44
C PRO A 137 7.76 -13.50 18.78
N VAL A 138 9.05 -13.85 18.74
CA VAL A 138 9.94 -13.92 19.91
C VAL A 138 10.87 -12.71 19.99
N LYS A 139 11.13 -12.04 18.86
CA LYS A 139 12.07 -10.92 18.76
C LYS A 139 11.56 -9.93 17.74
N GLN A 140 11.29 -8.71 18.17
CA GLN A 140 10.79 -7.66 17.29
C GLN A 140 11.72 -6.47 17.31
N ARG A 141 12.39 -6.26 16.18
CA ARG A 141 13.49 -5.30 16.05
C ARG A 141 13.38 -4.53 14.74
N LEU A 142 13.91 -3.31 14.78
CA LEU A 142 13.94 -2.40 13.65
C LEU A 142 15.35 -1.88 13.47
N VAL A 143 15.85 -1.86 12.25
CA VAL A 143 17.17 -1.31 11.92
C VAL A 143 16.98 0.03 11.23
N LEU A 144 17.64 1.07 11.75
CA LEU A 144 17.58 2.43 11.22
C LEU A 144 18.87 2.83 10.51
N ASP A 145 18.75 3.63 9.46
CA ASP A 145 19.87 4.27 8.72
C ASP A 145 20.39 5.52 9.45
N ALA A 146 20.63 5.36 10.75
CA ALA A 146 21.21 6.39 11.60
C ALA A 146 21.97 5.71 12.75
N GLY A 147 23.23 6.11 12.94
CA GLY A 147 24.12 5.56 13.95
C GLY A 147 24.75 6.63 14.84
N SER A 148 25.87 6.28 15.46
CA SER A 148 26.56 7.18 16.40
C SER A 148 27.17 8.40 15.72
N ARG A 149 27.50 8.32 14.42
CA ARG A 149 27.98 9.47 13.63
C ARG A 149 26.91 10.54 13.46
N GLU A 150 25.65 10.11 13.43
CA GLU A 150 24.48 10.97 13.30
C GLU A 150 23.91 11.38 14.67
N GLY A 151 24.58 11.04 15.77
CA GLY A 151 24.19 11.41 17.14
C GLY A 151 23.14 10.48 17.77
N VAL A 152 22.93 9.27 17.24
CA VAL A 152 22.07 8.26 17.85
C VAL A 152 22.77 7.59 19.03
N HIS A 153 22.04 7.39 20.13
CA HIS A 153 22.59 6.76 21.34
C HIS A 153 21.66 5.67 21.88
N VAL A 154 22.24 4.71 22.61
CA VAL A 154 21.47 3.65 23.27
C VAL A 154 20.55 4.27 24.31
N GLY A 155 19.30 3.80 24.34
CA GLY A 155 18.26 4.28 25.24
C GLY A 155 17.37 5.36 24.65
N GLN A 156 17.66 5.84 23.44
CA GLN A 156 16.87 6.86 22.76
C GLN A 156 15.48 6.33 22.38
N ALA A 157 14.44 7.13 22.62
CA ALA A 157 13.07 6.77 22.29
C ALA A 157 12.79 7.02 20.80
N VAL A 158 12.10 6.08 20.17
CA VAL A 158 11.74 6.11 18.75
C VAL A 158 10.24 6.23 18.64
N ILE A 159 9.78 7.23 17.90
CA ILE A 159 8.37 7.53 17.72
C ILE A 159 8.02 7.60 16.24
N ASP A 160 6.77 7.29 15.95
CA ASP A 160 6.13 7.45 14.65
C ASP A 160 4.99 8.48 14.78
N ALA A 161 4.35 8.82 13.68
CA ALA A 161 3.21 9.72 13.62
C ALA A 161 2.07 9.30 14.56
N GLY A 162 1.87 7.99 14.73
CA GLY A 162 0.82 7.43 15.59
C GLY A 162 1.19 7.31 17.07
N GLY A 163 2.48 7.31 17.44
CA GLY A 163 2.90 7.14 18.83
C GLY A 163 4.26 6.51 19.04
N LEU A 164 4.48 5.99 20.25
CA LEU A 164 5.74 5.35 20.63
C LEU A 164 5.93 4.04 19.86
N MET A 165 7.04 3.92 19.15
CA MET A 165 7.39 2.71 18.39
C MET A 165 8.33 1.81 19.18
N GLY A 166 9.29 2.38 19.92
CA GLY A 166 10.30 1.57 20.60
C GLY A 166 11.44 2.35 21.23
N GLN A 167 12.54 1.63 21.49
CA GLN A 167 13.76 2.17 22.09
C GLN A 167 15.01 1.63 21.41
N VAL A 168 16.00 2.51 21.17
CA VAL A 168 17.31 2.10 20.65
C VAL A 168 18.05 1.24 21.68
N ILE A 169 18.44 0.02 21.30
CA ILE A 169 19.17 -0.93 22.16
C ILE A 169 20.64 -1.11 21.78
N SER A 170 20.99 -0.88 20.52
CA SER A 170 22.37 -0.93 20.05
C SER A 170 22.61 0.07 18.93
N VAL A 171 23.83 0.62 18.89
CA VAL A 171 24.23 1.62 17.91
C VAL A 171 25.57 1.23 17.30
N THR A 172 25.65 1.29 15.99
CA THR A 172 26.87 1.14 15.19
C THR A 172 27.23 2.50 14.58
N GLY A 173 28.36 2.59 13.86
CA GLY A 173 28.81 3.85 13.27
C GLY A 173 27.83 4.52 12.31
N GLY A 174 27.02 3.77 11.56
CA GLY A 174 26.04 4.33 10.62
C GLY A 174 24.64 3.72 10.68
N THR A 175 24.40 2.77 11.59
CA THR A 175 23.10 2.13 11.78
C THR A 175 22.81 1.96 13.25
N SER A 176 21.54 1.81 13.60
CA SER A 176 21.11 1.49 14.96
C SER A 176 20.00 0.46 14.96
N THR A 177 19.89 -0.28 16.05
CA THR A 177 18.84 -1.29 16.25
C THR A 177 17.93 -0.83 17.37
N VAL A 178 16.64 -0.87 17.08
CA VAL A 178 15.54 -0.47 17.96
C VAL A 178 14.79 -1.72 18.38
N LEU A 179 14.50 -1.83 19.66
CA LEU A 179 13.58 -2.81 20.23
C LEU A 179 12.16 -2.24 20.15
N LEU A 180 11.26 -2.96 19.47
CA LEU A 180 9.88 -2.51 19.29
C LEU A 180 9.10 -2.59 20.60
N LEU A 181 8.05 -1.77 20.72
CA LEU A 181 7.12 -1.78 21.85
C LEU A 181 6.41 -3.13 22.04
N THR A 182 6.26 -3.88 20.95
CA THR A 182 5.56 -5.15 20.91
C THR A 182 6.45 -6.36 21.17
N ASP A 183 7.76 -6.16 21.30
CA ASP A 183 8.70 -7.22 21.69
C ASP A 183 8.39 -7.74 23.12
N PRO A 184 8.34 -9.07 23.36
CA PRO A 184 8.06 -9.65 24.67
C PRO A 184 9.00 -9.21 25.80
N ASP A 185 10.26 -8.87 25.47
CA ASP A 185 11.26 -8.43 26.44
C ASP A 185 11.17 -6.91 26.71
N HIS A 186 10.26 -6.19 26.04
CA HIS A 186 10.10 -4.75 26.21
C HIS A 186 8.97 -4.41 27.18
N ALA A 187 9.32 -3.58 28.18
CA ALA A 187 8.39 -3.07 29.18
C ALA A 187 8.44 -1.53 29.21
N VAL A 188 7.28 -0.89 29.09
CA VAL A 188 7.17 0.57 29.06
C VAL A 188 6.27 1.08 30.19
N PRO A 189 6.77 1.99 31.06
CA PRO A 189 5.96 2.63 32.08
C PRO A 189 4.94 3.60 31.46
N VAL A 190 3.66 3.33 31.67
CA VAL A 190 2.55 4.09 31.08
C VAL A 190 1.62 4.67 32.13
N THR A 191 0.76 5.56 31.69
CA THR A 191 -0.37 6.12 32.42
C THR A 191 -1.62 6.08 31.57
N VAL A 192 -2.75 5.79 32.18
CA VAL A 192 -4.07 5.96 31.55
C VAL A 192 -4.36 7.45 31.38
N ALA A 193 -4.64 7.91 30.17
CA ALA A 193 -4.84 9.33 29.88
C ALA A 193 -6.04 9.93 30.65
N ARG A 194 -7.09 9.13 30.87
CA ARG A 194 -8.33 9.56 31.53
C ARG A 194 -8.20 9.80 33.03
N ASN A 195 -7.64 8.84 33.77
CA ASN A 195 -7.65 8.84 35.24
C ASN A 195 -6.24 8.90 35.86
N GLY A 196 -5.18 8.88 35.04
CA GLY A 196 -3.79 9.03 35.49
C GLY A 196 -3.21 7.81 36.20
N VAL A 197 -3.89 6.66 36.20
CA VAL A 197 -3.37 5.43 36.82
C VAL A 197 -2.10 4.99 36.10
N ARG A 198 -1.04 4.71 36.87
CA ARG A 198 0.26 4.26 36.38
C ARG A 198 0.29 2.74 36.28
N LEU A 199 0.73 2.24 35.14
CA LEU A 199 0.83 0.81 34.84
C LEU A 199 2.09 0.54 34.01
N ILE A 200 2.33 -0.72 33.69
CA ILE A 200 3.41 -1.14 32.81
C ILE A 200 2.81 -1.94 31.65
N VAL A 201 3.14 -1.53 30.43
CA VAL A 201 2.80 -2.27 29.21
C VAL A 201 3.96 -3.20 28.87
N TYR A 202 3.61 -4.42 28.49
CA TYR A 202 4.51 -5.44 27.96
C TYR A 202 4.15 -5.75 26.51
N GLY A 203 5.17 -6.00 25.69
CA GLY A 203 4.97 -6.51 24.35
C GLY A 203 4.50 -7.98 24.35
N ARG A 204 3.75 -8.35 23.31
CA ARG A 204 3.30 -9.72 23.05
C ARG A 204 3.21 -9.95 21.54
N GLY A 205 4.34 -9.85 20.84
CA GLY A 205 4.41 -10.10 19.40
C GLY A 205 3.58 -9.10 18.61
N ASP A 206 2.33 -9.37 18.29
CA ASP A 206 1.51 -8.44 17.49
C ASP A 206 0.66 -7.49 18.34
N LYS A 207 0.66 -7.67 19.66
CA LYS A 207 -0.21 -6.94 20.59
C LYS A 207 0.57 -6.43 21.79
N LEU A 208 -0.08 -5.56 22.55
CA LEU A 208 0.40 -5.05 23.81
C LEU A 208 -0.49 -5.56 24.94
N GLU A 209 0.12 -5.76 26.10
CA GLU A 209 -0.57 -6.24 27.29
C GLU A 209 -0.24 -5.39 28.50
N LEU A 210 -1.27 -5.02 29.26
CA LEU A 210 -1.15 -4.47 30.60
C LEU A 210 -1.32 -5.60 31.61
N ARG A 211 -0.35 -5.75 32.51
CA ARG A 211 -0.40 -6.71 33.62
C ARG A 211 -0.59 -5.98 34.94
N ASP A 212 -1.03 -6.74 35.95
CA ASP A 212 -1.11 -6.28 37.34
C ASP A 212 -1.99 -5.05 37.55
N ILE A 213 -3.08 -4.91 36.78
CA ILE A 213 -4.01 -3.78 36.94
C ILE A 213 -4.84 -4.01 38.21
N PRO A 214 -4.82 -3.09 39.20
CA PRO A 214 -5.66 -3.21 40.38
C PRO A 214 -7.15 -3.10 40.01
N LEU A 215 -8.01 -3.92 40.62
CA LEU A 215 -9.47 -3.85 40.40
C LEU A 215 -10.06 -2.47 40.75
N SER A 216 -9.44 -1.74 41.68
CA SER A 216 -9.83 -0.40 42.09
C SER A 216 -9.38 0.71 41.14
N ALA A 217 -8.58 0.40 40.11
CA ALA A 217 -8.00 1.39 39.21
C ALA A 217 -9.01 2.04 38.26
N GLY A 218 -10.21 1.49 38.10
CA GLY A 218 -11.25 2.06 37.22
C GLY A 218 -10.79 2.19 35.76
N VAL A 219 -10.09 1.18 35.26
CA VAL A 219 -9.64 1.07 33.86
C VAL A 219 -10.76 0.49 33.02
N GLU A 220 -11.01 1.06 31.85
CA GLU A 220 -12.09 0.64 30.96
C GLU A 220 -11.60 0.33 29.53
N VAL A 221 -12.39 -0.45 28.80
CA VAL A 221 -12.15 -0.70 27.38
C VAL A 221 -12.37 0.60 26.60
N GLY A 222 -11.44 0.94 25.72
CA GLY A 222 -11.42 2.21 24.97
C GLY A 222 -10.52 3.29 25.58
N ASP A 223 -9.96 3.06 26.77
CA ASP A 223 -9.03 4.03 27.36
C ASP A 223 -7.74 4.14 26.54
N GLU A 224 -7.31 5.38 26.34
CA GLU A 224 -6.02 5.72 25.72
C GLU A 224 -4.90 5.66 26.77
N ILE A 225 -3.82 4.98 26.39
CA ILE A 225 -2.66 4.77 27.22
C ILE A 225 -1.50 5.59 26.67
N VAL A 226 -0.89 6.39 27.53
CA VAL A 226 0.23 7.27 27.18
C VAL A 226 1.46 6.98 28.03
N THR A 227 2.65 7.34 27.57
CA THR A 227 3.89 7.18 28.33
C THR A 227 3.87 8.03 29.61
N SER A 228 4.32 7.43 30.71
CA SER A 228 4.30 8.10 32.03
C SER A 228 5.43 9.11 32.26
N GLY A 229 6.50 9.03 31.47
CA GLY A 229 7.76 9.77 31.72
C GLY A 229 8.58 9.24 32.91
N LEU A 230 8.11 8.18 33.58
CA LEU A 230 8.77 7.66 34.78
C LEU A 230 10.13 7.06 34.42
N GLY A 231 11.16 7.38 35.22
CA GLY A 231 12.52 6.93 35.01
C GLY A 231 13.30 7.70 33.93
N GLY A 232 12.69 8.72 33.29
CA GLY A 232 13.36 9.60 32.34
C GLY A 232 13.80 8.94 31.02
N ARG A 233 13.34 7.70 30.77
CA ARG A 233 13.71 6.90 29.61
C ARG A 233 12.88 7.24 28.37
N PHE A 234 11.60 7.50 28.58
CA PHE A 234 10.66 7.94 27.56
C PHE A 234 10.13 9.32 27.97
N PRO A 235 9.88 10.25 27.03
CA PRO A 235 9.13 11.46 27.36
C PRO A 235 7.72 11.11 27.80
N ALA A 236 7.10 11.95 28.64
CA ALA A 236 5.72 11.77 29.09
C ALA A 236 4.71 12.18 28.00
N GLY A 237 3.55 11.54 27.97
CA GLY A 237 2.39 11.97 27.17
C GLY A 237 2.36 11.47 25.72
N PHE A 238 3.19 10.50 25.34
CA PHE A 238 3.16 9.90 24.00
C PHE A 238 2.18 8.72 23.95
N PRO A 239 1.31 8.65 22.94
CA PRO A 239 0.36 7.54 22.82
C PRO A 239 1.10 6.21 22.60
N VAL A 240 0.67 5.20 23.35
CA VAL A 240 1.18 3.83 23.29
C VAL A 240 0.15 2.92 22.64
N GLY A 241 -1.12 3.05 23.03
CA GLY A 241 -2.19 2.23 22.49
C GLY A 241 -3.53 2.46 23.17
N THR A 242 -4.53 1.72 22.72
CA THR A 242 -5.89 1.76 23.26
C THR A 242 -6.28 0.40 23.79
N ILE A 243 -6.94 0.36 24.96
CA ILE A 243 -7.42 -0.89 25.56
C ILE A 243 -8.55 -1.47 24.71
N THR A 244 -8.36 -2.69 24.20
CA THR A 244 -9.36 -3.43 23.40
C THR A 244 -10.13 -4.45 24.23
N GLY A 245 -9.60 -4.89 25.37
CA GLY A 245 -10.26 -5.87 26.22
C GLY A 245 -9.64 -5.93 27.61
N LEU A 246 -10.44 -6.31 28.60
CA LEU A 246 -10.03 -6.49 29.99
C LEU A 246 -10.51 -7.87 30.46
N ARG A 247 -9.63 -8.61 31.12
CA ARG A 247 -9.92 -9.95 31.65
C ARG A 247 -9.34 -10.07 33.06
N PRO A 248 -9.98 -10.81 33.98
CA PRO A 248 -9.34 -11.17 35.24
C PRO A 248 -8.11 -12.04 35.00
N ASP A 249 -7.07 -11.83 35.81
CA ASP A 249 -5.94 -12.75 35.90
C ASP A 249 -6.35 -14.05 36.64
N ASP A 250 -5.49 -15.09 36.60
CA ASP A 250 -5.76 -16.40 37.21
C ASP A 250 -6.11 -16.28 38.70
N THR A 251 -5.44 -15.37 39.42
CA THR A 251 -5.68 -15.12 40.86
C THR A 251 -6.99 -14.34 41.11
N HIS A 252 -7.61 -13.77 40.07
CA HIS A 252 -8.76 -12.86 40.14
C HIS A 252 -8.56 -11.61 41.00
N ALA A 253 -7.34 -11.34 41.46
CA ALA A 253 -6.96 -10.15 42.24
C ALA A 253 -6.54 -8.96 41.36
N PHE A 254 -6.21 -9.23 40.10
CA PHE A 254 -5.77 -8.24 39.12
C PHE A 254 -6.50 -8.42 37.80
N LEU A 255 -6.53 -7.37 37.00
CA LEU A 255 -6.97 -7.42 35.61
C LEU A 255 -5.77 -7.42 34.67
N VAL A 256 -5.96 -8.08 33.54
CA VAL A 256 -5.08 -8.11 32.39
C VAL A 256 -5.77 -7.38 31.25
N GLY A 257 -5.12 -6.34 30.74
CA GLY A 257 -5.62 -5.54 29.63
C GLY A 257 -4.93 -5.92 28.33
N GLU A 258 -5.70 -6.11 27.27
CA GLU A 258 -5.17 -6.20 25.90
C GLU A 258 -5.26 -4.85 25.22
N LEU A 259 -4.20 -4.48 24.51
CA LEU A 259 -4.06 -3.17 23.90
C LEU A 259 -3.70 -3.33 22.42
N LYS A 260 -4.28 -2.45 21.62
CA LYS A 260 -3.87 -2.22 20.24
C LYS A 260 -2.81 -1.12 20.21
N PRO A 261 -1.61 -1.35 19.63
CA PRO A 261 -0.60 -0.31 19.45
C PRO A 261 -1.16 0.90 18.69
N ALA A 262 -0.78 2.10 19.11
CA ALA A 262 -1.09 3.34 18.40
C ALA A 262 -0.13 3.59 17.23
N ALA A 263 1.13 3.16 17.35
CA ALA A 263 2.15 3.28 16.31
C ALA A 263 1.93 2.27 15.17
N GLN A 264 2.28 2.66 13.94
CA GLN A 264 2.21 1.80 12.76
C GLN A 264 3.52 1.04 12.59
N LEU A 265 3.65 -0.06 13.32
CA LEU A 265 4.89 -0.85 13.44
C LEU A 265 5.34 -1.53 12.13
N ASP A 266 4.41 -1.78 11.21
CA ASP A 266 4.60 -2.56 9.98
C ASP A 266 4.64 -1.71 8.70
N ARG A 267 4.23 -0.45 8.77
CA ARG A 267 4.03 0.44 7.60
C ARG A 267 4.88 1.70 7.62
N GLY A 268 5.68 1.89 8.66
CA GLY A 268 6.62 3.01 8.78
C GLY A 268 7.77 2.90 7.78
N ARG A 269 8.05 3.96 7.02
CA ARG A 269 9.30 4.08 6.23
C ARG A 269 10.33 4.94 6.94
N ASP A 270 9.85 6.00 7.58
CA ASP A 270 10.68 6.92 8.35
C ASP A 270 10.16 6.99 9.78
N VAL A 271 11.07 7.21 10.73
CA VAL A 271 10.76 7.37 12.15
C VAL A 271 11.44 8.61 12.71
N LEU A 272 10.97 9.06 13.86
CA LEU A 272 11.58 10.15 14.59
C LEU A 272 12.30 9.61 15.81
N LEU A 273 13.57 9.98 15.92
CA LEU A 273 14.42 9.76 17.07
C LEU A 273 14.38 10.99 17.97
N LEU A 274 13.96 10.79 19.22
CA LEU A 274 13.87 11.86 20.21
C LEU A 274 15.25 12.16 20.77
N ARG A 275 15.78 13.36 20.59
CA ARG A 275 17.09 13.68 21.16
C ARG A 275 16.97 13.93 22.67
N PRO A 276 17.86 13.33 23.48
CA PRO A 276 17.88 13.61 24.91
C PRO A 276 18.36 15.05 25.12
N GLY A 277 17.44 15.94 25.50
CA GLY A 277 17.78 17.30 25.93
C GLY A 277 16.97 18.40 25.26
N ALA A 278 15.69 18.51 25.61
CA ALA A 278 15.03 19.80 25.81
C ALA A 278 13.63 19.54 26.40
N ALA A 279 13.54 19.33 27.71
CA ALA A 279 12.41 19.95 28.39
C ALA A 279 12.58 21.45 28.11
N ILE A 280 11.64 22.06 27.40
CA ILE A 280 11.59 23.52 27.25
C ILE A 280 11.77 24.10 28.66
N ARG A 281 12.95 24.64 28.95
CA ARG A 281 13.18 25.41 30.17
C ARG A 281 12.40 26.68 29.93
N ILE A 282 11.23 26.80 30.55
CA ILE A 282 10.55 28.09 30.67
C ILE A 282 11.60 29.03 31.26
N PRO A 283 12.03 30.06 30.51
CA PRO A 283 13.06 30.94 31.00
C PRO A 283 12.48 31.67 32.23
N PRO A 284 13.27 31.89 33.29
CA PRO A 284 12.77 32.35 34.59
C PRO A 284 12.01 33.69 34.53
N ASN A 285 12.23 34.47 33.49
CA ASN A 285 11.50 35.70 33.17
C ASN A 285 10.00 35.49 32.86
N LEU A 286 9.57 34.35 32.32
CA LEU A 286 8.14 34.08 32.13
C LEU A 286 7.43 33.73 33.45
N ARG A 287 8.15 33.11 34.41
CA ARG A 287 7.63 32.83 35.75
C ARG A 287 7.37 34.12 36.53
N LEU A 288 8.33 35.05 36.45
CA LEU A 288 8.21 36.36 37.08
C LEU A 288 7.05 37.17 36.48
N GLN A 289 6.83 37.12 35.17
CA GLN A 289 5.69 37.81 34.55
C GLN A 289 4.31 37.23 34.93
N LEU A 290 4.21 35.92 35.18
CA LEU A 290 2.97 35.30 35.65
C LEU A 290 2.69 35.60 37.14
N GLU A 291 3.71 35.77 37.97
CA GLU A 291 3.57 36.24 39.36
C GLU A 291 3.32 37.76 39.44
N GLU A 292 3.90 38.55 38.53
CA GLU A 292 3.83 40.02 38.55
C GLU A 292 2.53 40.60 37.96
N THR A 293 1.68 39.76 37.36
CA THR A 293 0.35 40.17 36.88
C THR A 293 -0.74 40.05 37.97
N ALA A 294 -0.40 39.57 39.17
CA ALA A 294 -1.29 39.65 40.33
C ALA A 294 -1.15 41.03 41.02
N PRO A 295 -2.23 41.82 41.20
CA PRO A 295 -2.11 43.17 41.71
C PRO A 295 -1.87 43.15 43.22
N GLY A 296 -0.63 43.38 43.65
CA GLY A 296 -0.27 43.54 45.07
C GLY A 296 0.93 44.46 45.21
N GLY A 297 0.73 45.64 45.80
CA GLY A 297 1.67 46.76 45.85
C GLY A 297 2.94 46.57 46.69
N PRO A 298 3.79 47.61 46.77
CA PRO A 298 5.15 47.50 47.29
C PRO A 298 5.17 47.62 48.82
N ALA A 299 5.90 46.71 49.47
CA ALA A 299 6.37 46.93 50.83
C ALA A 299 7.88 46.64 50.90
N THR A 300 8.61 47.73 50.88
CA THR A 300 10.04 47.88 51.17
C THR A 300 10.41 47.28 52.53
N GLY A 301 11.61 46.69 52.58
CA GLY A 301 12.52 46.94 53.71
C GLY A 301 12.88 45.72 54.55
N ALA A 302 14.11 45.26 54.42
CA ALA A 302 15.15 45.40 55.44
C ALA A 302 16.21 44.30 55.28
N ALA A 303 17.43 44.74 55.02
CA ALA A 303 18.64 43.94 55.12
C ALA A 303 18.89 43.50 56.57
N VAL A 304 19.71 42.44 56.74
CA VAL A 304 20.92 42.36 57.60
C VAL A 304 21.44 40.89 57.59
N PRO A 305 22.77 40.66 57.72
CA PRO A 305 23.48 39.55 57.08
C PRO A 305 23.85 38.38 58.02
N ALA A 306 24.51 37.38 57.43
CA ALA A 306 25.02 36.14 58.03
C ALA A 306 26.01 36.32 59.20
N PRO A 307 26.19 35.27 60.01
CA PRO A 307 27.50 35.00 60.62
C PRO A 307 28.01 33.56 60.44
N THR A 308 29.35 33.47 60.46
CA THR A 308 30.25 32.32 60.35
C THR A 308 30.43 31.58 61.70
N ALA A 309 30.79 30.28 61.64
CA ALA A 309 30.99 29.26 62.71
C ALA A 309 32.21 29.52 63.66
N PRO A 310 32.73 28.59 64.54
CA PRO A 310 32.36 27.23 65.04
C PRO A 310 32.61 27.06 66.60
N PRO A 311 33.17 25.95 67.18
CA PRO A 311 32.66 24.58 67.52
C PRO A 311 32.73 24.21 69.04
N ALA A 312 32.11 23.11 69.51
CA ALA A 312 32.53 22.34 70.72
C ALA A 312 31.63 21.11 71.10
N THR A 313 32.27 19.92 71.14
CA THR A 313 32.22 18.82 72.16
C THR A 313 30.92 18.25 72.81
N SER A 314 30.77 16.92 72.72
CA SER A 314 30.01 15.96 73.58
C SER A 314 30.49 15.96 75.06
N PRO A 315 29.98 15.16 76.06
CA PRO A 315 29.06 13.99 76.01
C PRO A 315 28.07 13.75 77.21
N ALA A 316 27.28 12.65 77.09
CA ALA A 316 26.81 11.68 78.12
C ALA A 316 25.67 12.00 79.14
N ALA A 317 24.61 11.17 79.11
CA ALA A 317 24.07 10.32 80.20
C ALA A 317 22.53 10.04 80.03
N GLY A 318 22.11 8.76 80.07
CA GLY A 318 20.69 8.31 80.05
C GLY A 318 20.04 8.27 81.45
N PRO A 319 19.10 7.34 81.78
CA PRO A 319 18.19 6.53 80.96
C PRO A 319 16.72 6.44 81.52
N ALA A 320 15.89 5.62 80.85
CA ALA A 320 14.84 4.72 81.40
C ALA A 320 13.34 5.12 81.49
N SER A 321 12.52 4.15 81.04
CA SER A 321 11.15 3.78 81.46
C SER A 321 9.97 4.61 80.89
N VAL A 322 8.83 4.08 80.43
CA VAL A 322 8.10 2.82 80.74
C VAL A 322 7.19 2.44 79.55
N ALA A 323 6.97 1.14 79.37
CA ALA A 323 5.98 0.53 78.48
C ALA A 323 4.52 0.69 78.96
N ALA A 324 3.53 0.56 78.06
CA ALA A 324 2.37 -0.35 78.20
C ALA A 324 1.34 -0.20 77.07
N THR A 325 1.19 -1.26 76.27
CA THR A 325 -0.08 -1.70 75.65
C THR A 325 -0.91 -2.40 76.74
N PRO A 326 -2.26 -2.48 76.66
CA PRO A 326 -2.88 -3.68 76.10
C PRO A 326 -4.21 -3.46 75.34
N ALA A 327 -4.49 -4.33 74.36
CA ALA A 327 -5.83 -4.74 73.90
C ALA A 327 -6.22 -6.05 74.64
N PRO A 328 -7.34 -6.78 74.38
CA PRO A 328 -8.50 -6.56 73.49
C PRO A 328 -9.87 -6.88 74.18
N ALA A 329 -10.99 -6.75 73.46
CA ALA A 329 -12.28 -7.35 73.85
C ALA A 329 -13.06 -7.88 72.64
N THR A 330 -13.46 -9.15 72.75
CA THR A 330 -14.29 -9.99 71.86
C THR A 330 -15.79 -9.80 72.10
N ALA A 331 -16.63 -9.91 71.06
CA ALA A 331 -17.95 -10.57 71.13
C ALA A 331 -18.61 -10.79 69.75
N THR A 332 -18.98 -12.05 69.49
CA THR A 332 -19.96 -12.62 68.53
C THR A 332 -20.93 -13.42 69.44
N PRO A 333 -22.26 -13.62 69.22
CA PRO A 333 -22.82 -14.31 68.03
C PRO A 333 -24.30 -14.04 67.64
N ALA A 334 -24.73 -14.58 66.48
CA ALA A 334 -25.92 -15.45 66.30
C ALA A 334 -26.52 -15.42 64.87
N ALA A 335 -26.88 -16.61 64.37
CA ALA A 335 -27.81 -16.91 63.27
C ALA A 335 -28.96 -17.78 63.85
N PRO A 336 -30.14 -17.98 63.20
CA PRO A 336 -30.28 -18.95 62.09
C PRO A 336 -31.41 -18.70 61.02
N SER A 337 -31.37 -19.51 59.95
CA SER A 337 -32.27 -19.86 58.80
C SER A 337 -33.80 -20.02 59.08
N PRO A 338 -34.76 -20.26 58.11
CA PRO A 338 -34.63 -21.07 56.86
C PRO A 338 -35.58 -20.86 55.61
N ALA A 339 -35.29 -21.64 54.53
CA ALA A 339 -36.16 -22.42 53.62
C ALA A 339 -36.97 -21.84 52.40
N LYS A 340 -36.61 -22.36 51.20
CA LYS A 340 -37.41 -23.14 50.19
C LYS A 340 -38.38 -22.43 49.21
N ALA A 341 -38.14 -22.58 47.89
CA ALA A 341 -39.07 -23.20 46.91
C ALA A 341 -38.60 -23.08 45.43
N ALA A 342 -38.89 -24.12 44.65
CA ALA A 342 -38.62 -24.27 43.22
C ALA A 342 -39.76 -23.74 42.32
N SER A 343 -39.49 -23.44 41.04
CA SER A 343 -40.35 -23.65 39.84
C SER A 343 -39.61 -23.17 38.56
N THR A 344 -39.26 -24.01 37.58
CA THR A 344 -39.99 -24.39 36.32
C THR A 344 -40.10 -23.33 35.19
N VAL A 345 -39.21 -23.44 34.18
CA VAL A 345 -39.33 -23.43 32.68
C VAL A 345 -40.70 -22.99 32.06
N PRO A 346 -40.81 -22.19 30.94
CA PRO A 346 -40.38 -22.64 29.59
C PRO A 346 -39.93 -21.63 28.49
N GLN A 347 -39.21 -22.24 27.52
CA GLN A 347 -39.05 -21.98 26.07
C GLN A 347 -39.48 -20.63 25.45
N ALA A 348 -38.57 -20.07 24.65
CA ALA A 348 -38.91 -19.25 23.48
C ALA A 348 -38.03 -19.61 22.26
N THR A 349 -38.73 -19.70 21.14
CA THR A 349 -38.45 -20.15 19.77
C THR A 349 -37.37 -19.38 18.97
N GLU A 350 -36.75 -20.13 18.06
CA GLU A 350 -35.92 -19.85 16.85
C GLU A 350 -36.11 -18.52 16.07
N PRO A 351 -35.12 -18.10 15.24
CA PRO A 351 -35.08 -18.57 13.83
C PRO A 351 -33.65 -18.91 13.27
N PRO A 352 -33.57 -19.66 12.14
CA PRO A 352 -32.33 -20.24 11.59
C PRO A 352 -31.56 -19.33 10.60
N PRO A 353 -30.28 -19.66 10.26
CA PRO A 353 -29.45 -18.91 9.32
C PRO A 353 -29.77 -19.21 7.83
N PRO A 354 -29.45 -18.30 6.89
CA PRO A 354 -29.73 -18.47 5.47
C PRO A 354 -28.78 -19.47 4.79
N ALA A 355 -29.35 -20.22 3.84
CA ALA A 355 -28.73 -21.27 3.06
C ALA A 355 -27.61 -20.77 2.13
N ALA A 356 -26.55 -21.58 2.03
CA ALA A 356 -25.51 -21.48 1.01
C ALA A 356 -26.08 -21.82 -0.38
N GLU A 357 -25.95 -20.89 -1.31
CA GLU A 357 -26.15 -21.14 -2.74
C GLU A 357 -25.00 -21.97 -3.29
N ALA A 358 -25.34 -23.14 -3.84
CA ALA A 358 -24.55 -23.83 -4.83
C ALA A 358 -25.02 -23.38 -6.23
N GLN A 359 -24.13 -22.76 -7.00
CA GLN A 359 -24.25 -22.58 -8.46
C GLN A 359 -22.90 -23.04 -9.03
N ARG A 360 -22.85 -24.23 -9.62
CA ARG A 360 -22.99 -24.56 -11.06
C ARG A 360 -21.78 -24.21 -11.90
#